data_AF-D4XAR6-F1
#
_entry.id   AF-D4XAR6-F1
#
_cell.length_a   1.000
_cell.length_b   1.000
_cell.length_c   1.000
_cell.angle_alpha   90.00
_cell.angle_beta   90.00
_cell.angle_gamma   90.00
#
_symmetry.space_group_name_H-M   'P 1'
#
loop_
_entity.id
_entity.type
_entity.pdbx_description
1 polymer ?
#
loop_
_entity_poly.entity_id
_entity_poly.type
_entity_poly.pdbx_seq_one_letter_code
_entity_poly.pdbx_strand_id
1 'polypeptide(L)'
;MLRNSTLKRSTPLRAKAPMKRGTAKLPAKRKTVRSTKTMYRNLALLKLAEGMPCKLAIPGVCCGDVTTVVACHSNQSRHGKAGWLKAHDWATAWGCRTCHHYIDQSRIPSYEEKVAMWEAGFMETRLSLIVLGKWPYEAEIGYMTVYGARHGE
;
A
#
# COMPACT_ATOMS: atom_id res chain seq x y z
N MET A 1 6.58 27.48 -26.31
CA MET A 1 5.49 28.43 -26.01
C MET A 1 5.09 28.26 -24.54
N LEU A 2 5.52 29.17 -23.66
CA LEU A 2 5.15 29.16 -22.24
C LEU A 2 3.76 29.78 -22.07
N ARG A 3 2.79 29.03 -21.53
CA ARG A 3 1.47 29.56 -21.16
C ARG A 3 1.56 30.17 -19.76
N ASN A 4 1.83 31.47 -19.69
CA ASN A 4 1.62 32.24 -18.45
C ASN A 4 0.16 32.71 -18.40
N SER A 5 -0.74 31.87 -17.91
CA SER A 5 -2.09 32.33 -17.53
C SER A 5 -2.07 32.75 -16.06
N THR A 6 -1.97 34.04 -15.80
CA THR A 6 -2.23 34.60 -14.46
C THR A 6 -3.71 34.42 -14.14
N LEU A 7 -4.02 33.63 -13.11
CA LEU A 7 -5.38 33.48 -12.58
C LEU A 7 -5.84 34.82 -11.98
N LYS A 8 -6.77 35.51 -12.64
CA LYS A 8 -7.46 36.69 -12.08
C LYS A 8 -8.71 36.23 -11.33
N ARG A 9 -8.75 36.47 -10.01
CA ARG A 9 -9.94 36.24 -9.17
C ARG A 9 -10.92 37.39 -9.36
N SER A 10 -12.04 37.14 -10.03
CA SER A 10 -13.05 38.16 -10.36
C SER A 10 -14.08 38.43 -9.25
N THR A 11 -14.05 37.67 -8.14
CA THR A 11 -15.01 37.85 -7.04
C THR A 11 -14.38 37.53 -5.68
N PRO A 12 -14.53 38.41 -4.67
CA PRO A 12 -14.15 38.07 -3.30
C PRO A 12 -15.04 36.94 -2.78
N LEU A 13 -14.46 35.98 -2.05
CA LEU A 13 -15.25 34.94 -1.39
C LEU A 13 -16.15 35.61 -0.36
N ARG A 14 -17.46 35.59 -0.60
CA ARG A 14 -18.47 35.96 0.40
C ARG A 14 -18.54 34.85 1.44
N ALA A 15 -18.26 35.18 2.71
CA ALA A 15 -18.47 34.25 3.80
C ALA A 15 -19.96 33.89 3.87
N LYS A 16 -20.29 32.61 3.69
CA LYS A 16 -21.62 32.09 4.05
C LYS A 16 -21.73 32.06 5.58
N ALA A 17 -22.95 32.10 6.09
CA ALA A 17 -23.23 32.02 7.53
C ALA A 17 -22.41 30.89 8.20
N PRO A 18 -21.89 31.10 9.42
CA PRO A 18 -21.08 30.10 10.10
C PRO A 18 -21.88 28.80 10.23
N MET A 19 -21.25 27.66 9.89
CA MET A 19 -21.86 26.34 10.11
C MET A 19 -22.22 26.21 11.59
N LYS A 20 -23.50 25.92 11.89
CA LYS A 20 -23.92 25.64 13.27
C LYS A 20 -23.10 24.46 13.79
N ARG A 21 -22.30 24.69 14.83
CA ARG A 21 -21.62 23.61 15.56
C ARG A 21 -22.70 22.69 16.14
N GLY A 22 -22.88 21.52 15.55
CA GLY A 22 -23.72 20.48 16.12
C GLY A 22 -23.22 20.15 17.53
N THR A 23 -24.14 20.04 18.49
CA THR A 23 -23.84 19.64 19.88
C THR A 23 -23.53 18.15 20.02
N ALA A 24 -23.54 17.41 18.90
CA ALA A 24 -23.20 16.00 18.86
C ALA A 24 -21.73 15.81 19.26
N LYS A 25 -21.50 15.23 20.45
CA LYS A 25 -20.18 14.78 20.87
C LYS A 25 -19.68 13.77 19.84
N LEU A 26 -18.50 14.02 19.26
CA LEU A 26 -17.82 13.05 18.43
C LEU A 26 -17.65 11.75 19.23
N PRO A 27 -17.89 10.57 18.62
CA PRO A 27 -17.72 9.32 19.33
C PRO A 27 -16.28 9.20 19.82
N ALA A 28 -16.11 8.74 21.06
CA ALA A 28 -14.79 8.53 21.64
C ALA A 28 -13.95 7.62 20.75
N LYS A 29 -12.68 7.99 20.52
CA LYS A 29 -11.75 7.17 19.73
C LYS A 29 -11.66 5.79 20.38
N ARG A 30 -12.03 4.76 19.63
CA ARG A 30 -12.08 3.38 20.11
C ARG A 30 -10.68 2.95 20.56
N LYS A 31 -10.54 2.50 21.81
CA LYS A 31 -9.24 2.13 22.41
C LYS A 31 -8.58 0.92 21.73
N THR A 32 -9.37 0.07 21.08
CA THR A 32 -8.90 -1.16 20.43
C THR A 32 -9.42 -1.26 19.00
N VAL A 33 -8.54 -1.71 18.10
CA VAL A 33 -8.89 -1.99 16.69
C VAL A 33 -9.77 -3.24 16.68
N ARG A 34 -10.94 -3.16 16.06
CA ARG A 34 -11.81 -4.33 15.86
C ARG A 34 -11.10 -5.29 14.90
N SER A 35 -10.70 -6.46 15.38
CA SER A 35 -10.23 -7.56 14.53
C SER A 35 -11.42 -8.08 13.71
N THR A 36 -11.46 -7.78 12.41
CA THR A 36 -12.32 -8.50 11.49
C THR A 36 -11.69 -9.85 11.20
N LYS A 37 -12.37 -10.91 11.65
CA LYS A 37 -11.94 -12.33 11.65
C LYS A 37 -11.40 -12.85 10.30
N THR A 38 -11.65 -12.16 9.20
CA THR A 38 -11.27 -12.55 7.83
C THR A 38 -10.02 -11.85 7.29
N MET A 39 -9.45 -10.85 7.97
CA MET A 39 -8.39 -10.00 7.42
C MET A 39 -7.10 -10.08 8.24
N TYR A 40 -6.08 -10.81 7.75
CA TYR A 40 -4.74 -10.81 8.38
C TYR A 40 -4.14 -9.39 8.42
N ARG A 41 -3.89 -8.88 9.62
CA ARG A 41 -3.26 -7.59 9.91
C ARG A 41 -2.08 -7.79 10.86
N ASN A 42 -0.92 -7.26 10.52
CA ASN A 42 0.29 -7.33 11.32
C ASN A 42 1.14 -6.06 11.12
N LEU A 43 0.96 -5.08 12.01
CA LEU A 43 1.68 -3.82 11.94
C LEU A 43 3.20 -3.99 12.12
N ALA A 44 3.64 -4.97 12.90
CA ALA A 44 5.06 -5.24 13.10
C ALA A 44 5.71 -5.70 11.79
N LEU A 45 5.03 -6.56 11.03
CA LEU A 45 5.48 -6.99 9.70
C LEU A 45 5.62 -5.80 8.74
N LEU A 46 4.63 -4.89 8.72
CA LEU A 46 4.68 -3.71 7.86
C LEU A 46 5.85 -2.76 8.20
N LYS A 47 6.14 -2.59 9.49
CA LYS A 47 7.21 -1.70 9.97
C LYS A 47 8.61 -2.20 9.59
N LEU A 48 8.79 -3.48 9.31
CA LEU A 48 10.08 -4.02 8.87
C LEU A 48 10.56 -3.47 7.53
N ALA A 49 9.70 -2.80 6.76
CA ALA A 49 10.10 -2.15 5.51
C ALA A 49 10.98 -0.91 5.73
N GLU A 50 10.84 -0.22 6.87
CA GLU A 50 11.52 1.04 7.12
C GLU A 50 13.04 0.85 7.20
N GLY A 51 13.79 1.63 6.41
CA GLY A 51 15.25 1.53 6.34
C GLY A 51 15.78 0.34 5.53
N MET A 52 14.91 -0.51 5.00
CA MET A 52 15.32 -1.64 4.15
C MET A 52 15.48 -1.22 2.68
N PRO A 53 16.25 -1.97 1.87
CA PRO A 53 16.33 -1.74 0.43
C PRO A 53 14.97 -1.89 -0.26
N CYS A 54 14.70 -1.03 -1.25
CA CYS A 54 13.53 -1.18 -2.13
C CYS A 54 13.61 -2.51 -2.89
N LYS A 55 12.60 -3.36 -2.74
CA LYS A 55 12.51 -4.66 -3.43
C LYS A 55 11.71 -4.60 -4.73
N LEU A 56 10.88 -3.57 -4.92
CA LEU A 56 10.29 -3.29 -6.23
C LEU A 56 11.35 -2.96 -7.28
N ALA A 57 12.40 -2.21 -6.90
CA ALA A 57 13.60 -1.93 -7.68
C ALA A 57 13.38 -1.63 -9.19
N ILE A 58 12.28 -0.95 -9.54
CA ILE A 58 11.84 -0.78 -10.93
C ILE A 58 12.87 0.06 -11.71
N PRO A 59 13.46 -0.46 -12.81
CA PRO A 59 14.47 0.25 -13.58
C PRO A 59 13.96 1.60 -14.09
N GLY A 60 14.79 2.65 -13.95
CA GLY A 60 14.43 4.02 -14.37
C GLY A 60 13.40 4.73 -13.48
N VAL A 61 12.82 4.05 -12.48
CA VAL A 61 11.81 4.61 -11.57
C VAL A 61 12.32 4.65 -10.12
N CYS A 62 13.03 3.61 -9.69
CA CYS A 62 13.49 3.46 -8.31
C CYS A 62 14.45 4.60 -7.92
N CYS A 63 14.13 5.32 -6.85
CA CYS A 63 15.01 6.37 -6.32
C CYS A 63 16.11 5.87 -5.38
N GLY A 64 16.11 4.57 -5.02
CA GLY A 64 17.11 3.96 -4.14
C GLY A 64 17.10 4.43 -2.68
N ASP A 65 16.26 5.41 -2.33
CA ASP A 65 16.21 6.02 -1.01
C ASP A 65 15.49 5.12 0.01
N VAL A 66 16.29 4.43 0.83
CA VAL A 66 15.85 3.51 1.90
C VAL A 66 15.00 4.19 2.97
N THR A 67 15.15 5.51 3.16
CA THR A 67 14.37 6.27 4.16
C THR A 67 12.90 6.42 3.77
N THR A 68 12.58 6.16 2.49
CA THR A 68 11.22 6.26 1.96
C THR A 68 10.55 4.90 1.76
N VAL A 69 11.23 3.80 2.11
CA VAL A 69 10.74 2.45 1.85
C VAL A 69 9.63 2.09 2.83
N VAL A 70 8.52 1.62 2.27
CA VAL A 70 7.33 1.20 3.02
C VAL A 70 6.82 -0.14 2.50
N ALA A 71 5.98 -0.81 3.30
CA ALA A 71 5.26 -2.01 2.88
C ALA A 71 4.09 -1.61 1.96
N CYS A 72 4.27 -1.76 0.65
CA CYS A 72 3.29 -1.45 -0.39
C CYS A 72 2.32 -2.63 -0.54
N HIS A 73 1.07 -2.47 -0.09
CA HIS A 73 0.02 -3.47 -0.26
C HIS A 73 -0.25 -3.80 -1.72
N SER A 74 -0.57 -5.06 -1.99
CA SER A 74 -1.04 -5.46 -3.32
C SER A 74 -2.37 -4.80 -3.70
N ASN A 75 -2.52 -4.50 -4.99
CA ASN A 75 -3.79 -4.07 -5.59
C ASN A 75 -4.61 -5.23 -6.20
N GLN A 76 -4.14 -6.47 -6.07
CA GLN A 76 -4.81 -7.64 -6.64
C GLN A 76 -5.90 -8.18 -5.71
N SER A 77 -7.08 -8.50 -6.27
CA SER A 77 -8.24 -9.02 -5.54
C SER A 77 -7.95 -10.33 -4.79
N ARG A 78 -7.14 -11.23 -5.37
CA ARG A 78 -6.75 -12.52 -4.77
C ARG A 78 -6.03 -12.38 -3.41
N HIS A 79 -5.48 -11.21 -3.11
CA HIS A 79 -4.83 -10.90 -1.82
C HIS A 79 -5.80 -10.26 -0.81
N GLY A 80 -7.11 -10.36 -1.03
CA GLY A 80 -8.13 -9.78 -0.16
C GLY A 80 -8.34 -8.26 -0.36
N LYS A 81 -7.85 -7.69 -1.47
CA LYS A 81 -8.13 -6.30 -1.87
C LYS A 81 -9.59 -6.17 -2.34
N ALA A 82 -10.34 -5.22 -1.77
CA ALA A 82 -11.70 -4.92 -2.21
C ALA A 82 -12.06 -3.45 -1.95
N GLY A 83 -12.35 -2.63 -2.98
CA GLY A 83 -12.78 -1.23 -2.81
C GLY A 83 -11.89 -0.43 -1.86
N TRP A 84 -12.44 0.02 -0.72
CA TRP A 84 -11.73 0.76 0.34
C TRP A 84 -10.85 -0.10 1.26
N LEU A 85 -10.90 -1.43 1.11
CA LEU A 85 -10.14 -2.38 1.89
C LEU A 85 -8.75 -2.60 1.26
N LYS A 86 -7.71 -2.61 2.09
CA LYS A 86 -6.34 -2.97 1.71
C LYS A 86 -6.18 -4.50 1.64
N ALA A 87 -5.31 -5.01 0.76
CA ALA A 87 -4.90 -6.41 0.77
C ALA A 87 -4.30 -6.82 2.12
N HIS A 88 -4.23 -8.13 2.40
CA HIS A 88 -3.60 -8.69 3.61
C HIS A 88 -2.20 -8.12 3.87
N ASP A 89 -1.82 -7.96 5.15
CA ASP A 89 -0.50 -7.40 5.47
C ASP A 89 0.67 -8.34 5.09
N TRP A 90 0.39 -9.64 4.88
CA TRP A 90 1.36 -10.57 4.29
C TRP A 90 1.60 -10.28 2.80
N ALA A 91 0.63 -9.69 2.09
CA ALA A 91 0.71 -9.38 0.67
C ALA A 91 1.22 -7.94 0.47
N THR A 92 2.47 -7.71 0.86
CA THR A 92 3.15 -6.42 0.73
C THR A 92 4.54 -6.56 0.13
N ALA A 93 4.92 -5.63 -0.75
CA ALA A 93 6.27 -5.51 -1.30
C ALA A 93 6.96 -4.28 -0.70
N TRP A 94 8.25 -4.37 -0.37
CA TRP A 94 9.02 -3.20 0.07
C TRP A 94 9.28 -2.28 -1.12
N GLY A 95 8.75 -1.07 -1.07
CA GLY A 95 8.86 -0.09 -2.15
C GLY A 95 9.25 1.29 -1.64
N CYS A 96 10.24 1.93 -2.28
CA CYS A 96 10.53 3.34 -2.09
C CYS A 96 9.37 4.20 -2.63
N ARG A 97 9.35 5.49 -2.27
CA ARG A 97 8.25 6.40 -2.64
C ARG A 97 7.96 6.44 -4.15
N THR A 98 8.99 6.42 -5.00
CA THR A 98 8.79 6.50 -6.46
C THR A 98 8.26 5.20 -7.04
N CYS A 99 8.83 4.04 -6.66
CA CYS A 99 8.31 2.74 -7.07
C CYS A 99 6.88 2.54 -6.58
N HIS A 100 6.59 2.88 -5.32
CA HIS A 100 5.26 2.79 -4.74
C HIS A 100 4.23 3.58 -5.57
N HIS A 101 4.51 4.85 -5.85
CA HIS A 101 3.64 5.65 -6.71
C HIS A 101 3.46 5.01 -8.09
N TYR A 102 4.55 4.53 -8.70
CA TYR A 102 4.52 3.99 -10.05
C TYR A 102 3.59 2.78 -10.20
N ILE A 103 3.64 1.84 -9.25
CA ILE A 103 2.77 0.66 -9.29
C ILE A 103 1.31 0.98 -8.89
N ASP A 104 1.11 1.94 -7.99
CA ASP A 104 -0.20 2.18 -7.38
C ASP A 104 -1.06 3.14 -8.22
N GLN A 105 -0.46 4.23 -8.71
CA GLN A 105 -1.22 5.36 -9.26
C GLN A 105 -0.81 5.78 -10.68
N SER A 106 0.38 5.38 -11.16
CA SER A 106 0.80 5.74 -12.51
C SER A 106 -0.16 5.17 -13.56
N ARG A 107 -0.35 5.89 -14.67
CA ARG A 107 -1.10 5.42 -15.83
C ARG A 107 -0.20 4.95 -16.97
N ILE A 108 1.12 4.94 -16.73
CA ILE A 108 2.13 4.56 -17.72
C ILE A 108 2.12 3.04 -17.94
N PRO A 109 2.34 2.19 -16.91
CA PRO A 109 2.26 0.76 -17.08
C PRO A 109 0.81 0.26 -17.14
N SER A 110 0.59 -0.81 -17.90
CA SER A 110 -0.65 -1.59 -17.89
C SER A 110 -0.92 -2.19 -16.50
N TYR A 111 -2.13 -2.70 -16.29
CA TYR A 111 -2.45 -3.39 -15.04
C TYR A 111 -1.58 -4.64 -14.86
N GLU A 112 -1.39 -5.40 -15.93
CA GLU A 112 -0.60 -6.63 -15.96
C GLU A 112 0.89 -6.35 -15.67
N GLU A 113 1.44 -5.26 -16.21
CA GLU A 113 2.81 -4.83 -15.93
C GLU A 113 2.97 -4.43 -14.45
N LYS A 114 2.01 -3.70 -13.88
CA LYS A 114 2.01 -3.37 -12.44
C LYS A 114 1.94 -4.62 -11.58
N VAL A 115 1.11 -5.58 -11.96
CA VAL A 115 0.98 -6.88 -11.30
C VAL A 115 2.32 -7.61 -11.32
N ALA A 116 2.96 -7.74 -12.48
CA ALA A 116 4.24 -8.41 -12.64
C ALA A 116 5.37 -7.73 -11.83
N MET A 117 5.49 -6.40 -11.92
CA MET A 117 6.48 -5.64 -11.15
C MET A 117 6.26 -5.76 -9.64
N TRP A 118 5.01 -5.71 -9.18
CA TRP A 118 4.68 -5.89 -7.77
C TRP A 118 4.99 -7.31 -7.30
N GLU A 119 4.67 -8.33 -8.09
CA GLU A 119 4.96 -9.73 -7.76
C GLU A 119 6.45 -10.00 -7.66
N ALA A 120 7.25 -9.50 -8.62
CA ALA A 120 8.70 -9.62 -8.53
C ALA A 120 9.24 -9.03 -7.22
N GLY A 121 8.82 -7.81 -6.87
CA GLY A 121 9.23 -7.19 -5.61
C GLY A 121 8.64 -7.86 -4.36
N PHE A 122 7.46 -8.45 -4.45
CA PHE A 122 6.84 -9.21 -3.36
C PHE A 122 7.65 -10.48 -3.06
N MET A 123 8.06 -11.23 -4.09
CA MET A 123 8.88 -12.43 -3.93
C MET A 123 10.22 -12.11 -3.25
N GLU A 124 10.89 -11.04 -3.70
CA GLU A 124 12.13 -10.55 -3.09
C GLU A 124 11.94 -10.07 -1.64
N THR A 125 10.81 -9.43 -1.35
CA THR A 125 10.44 -9.00 0.01
C THR A 125 10.24 -10.21 0.92
N ARG A 126 9.47 -11.20 0.47
CA ARG A 126 9.21 -12.44 1.22
C ARG A 126 10.51 -13.21 1.47
N LEU A 127 11.36 -13.37 0.46
CA LEU A 127 12.67 -14.01 0.61
C LEU A 127 13.52 -13.27 1.66
N SER A 128 13.58 -11.94 1.60
CA SER A 128 14.31 -11.14 2.58
C SER A 128 13.78 -11.33 4.00
N LEU A 129 12.46 -11.38 4.17
CA LEU A 129 11.82 -11.63 5.47
C LEU A 129 12.10 -13.04 6.00
N ILE A 130 12.14 -14.05 5.13
CA ILE A 130 12.49 -15.43 5.49
C ILE A 130 13.95 -15.51 5.96
N VAL A 131 14.88 -14.93 5.19
CA VAL A 131 16.31 -14.90 5.53
C VAL A 131 16.55 -14.19 6.87
N LEU A 132 15.78 -13.13 7.17
CA LEU A 132 15.85 -12.43 8.45
C LEU A 132 15.17 -13.18 9.61
N GLY A 133 14.50 -14.30 9.36
CA GLY A 133 13.69 -15.00 10.36
C GLY A 133 12.49 -14.18 10.84
N LYS A 134 11.98 -13.28 10.00
CA LYS A 134 10.89 -12.34 10.31
C LYS A 134 9.60 -12.62 9.56
N TRP A 135 9.56 -13.64 8.71
CA TRP A 135 8.34 -14.07 8.02
C TRP A 135 7.43 -14.86 8.99
N PRO A 136 6.26 -14.33 9.40
CA PRO A 136 5.41 -15.00 10.37
C PRO A 136 4.72 -16.23 9.79
N TYR A 137 4.44 -17.23 10.64
CA TYR A 137 3.74 -18.45 10.23
C TYR A 137 2.33 -18.16 9.66
N GLU A 138 1.61 -17.20 10.24
CA GLU A 138 0.28 -16.79 9.75
C GLU A 138 0.36 -16.09 8.38
N ALA A 139 1.47 -15.40 8.10
CA ALA A 139 1.72 -14.85 6.77
C ALA A 139 1.98 -15.97 5.76
N GLU A 140 2.68 -17.03 6.17
CA GLU A 140 2.91 -18.21 5.33
C GLU A 140 1.61 -18.95 5.00
N ILE A 141 0.72 -19.14 5.98
CA ILE A 141 -0.61 -19.71 5.71
C ILE A 141 -1.33 -18.90 4.64
N GLY A 142 -1.37 -17.58 4.78
CA GLY A 142 -2.03 -16.69 3.81
C GLY A 142 -1.36 -16.71 2.43
N TYR A 143 -0.05 -16.81 2.35
CA TYR A 143 0.67 -16.99 1.10
C TYR A 143 0.29 -18.32 0.43
N MET A 144 0.29 -19.42 1.18
CA MET A 144 0.03 -20.76 0.65
C MET A 144 -1.40 -20.96 0.17
N THR A 145 -2.39 -20.24 0.70
CA THR A 145 -3.77 -20.31 0.15
C THR A 145 -3.89 -19.71 -1.24
N VAL A 146 -2.98 -18.81 -1.63
CA VAL A 146 -3.00 -18.13 -2.93
C VAL A 146 -1.98 -18.72 -3.89
N TYR A 147 -0.79 -19.06 -3.40
CA TYR A 147 0.38 -19.45 -4.19
C TYR A 147 0.81 -20.90 -3.97
N GLY A 148 0.23 -21.60 -2.99
CA GLY A 148 0.50 -23.02 -2.78
C GLY A 148 0.00 -23.82 -3.97
N ALA A 149 0.82 -24.74 -4.47
CA ALA A 149 0.40 -25.66 -5.51
C ALA A 149 -0.84 -26.44 -5.02
N ARG A 150 -1.93 -26.39 -5.80
CA ARG A 150 -3.00 -27.38 -5.65
C ARG A 150 -2.44 -28.70 -6.18
N HIS A 151 -1.88 -29.53 -5.32
CA HIS A 151 -1.63 -30.92 -5.66
C HIS A 151 -2.99 -31.60 -5.77
N GLY A 152 -3.45 -31.84 -7.01
CA GLY A 152 -4.64 -32.66 -7.29
C GLY A 152 -5.67 -31.97 -8.18
N GLU A 153 -5.50 -32.17 -9.49
CA GLU A 153 -6.56 -32.56 -10.43
C GLU A 153 -5.90 -33.41 -11.51
#